data_AF-A0A816EN94-F1
#
_entry.id   AF-A0A816EN94-F1
#
_cell.length_a   1.000
_cell.length_b   1.000
_cell.length_c   1.000
_cell.angle_alpha   90.00
_cell.angle_beta   90.00
_cell.angle_gamma   90.00
#
_symmetry.space_group_name_H-M   'P 1'
#
loop_
_entity.id
_entity.type
_entity.pdbx_description
1 polymer ?
#
loop_
_entity_poly.entity_id
_entity_poly.type
_entity_poly.pdbx_seq_one_letter_code
_entity_poly.pdbx_strand_id
1 'polypeptide(L)'
;MLRCKHFDAPKTGINIWHETEETFQSFYLSFGDTPITTDQGSNVIKPLNLTDEIRYSCLAHRTNTVLETAWENDKITVSNLRTYCQQSDGIQFKLPKTLKSSSGTRPWRSYFLIHNSLHQSYESLLIILRERGEKHRILQIDPQLLYEI
;
A
#
# COMPACT_ATOMS: atom_id res chain seq x y z
N MET A 1 1.41 21.81 17.27
CA MET A 1 1.50 20.70 16.29
C MET A 1 2.96 20.30 16.19
N LEU A 2 3.37 19.19 16.81
CA LEU A 2 4.72 18.65 16.69
C LEU A 2 4.91 18.19 15.24
N ARG A 3 5.68 18.94 14.45
CA ARG A 3 6.11 18.53 13.13
C ARG A 3 7.45 17.83 13.31
N CYS A 4 7.50 16.54 13.00
CA CYS A 4 8.78 15.84 12.89
C CYS A 4 9.60 16.55 11.81
N LYS A 5 10.81 17.02 12.13
CA LYS A 5 11.68 17.65 11.14
C LYS A 5 12.02 16.60 10.07
N HIS A 6 12.04 17.02 8.82
CA HIS A 6 12.63 16.18 7.78
C HIS A 6 14.14 16.16 8.03
N PHE A 7 14.75 14.99 8.04
CA PHE A 7 16.22 14.89 8.04
C PHE A 7 16.68 14.76 6.59
N ASP A 8 17.60 15.64 6.18
CA ASP A 8 17.99 15.81 4.78
C ASP A 8 18.98 14.72 4.29
N ALA A 9 19.50 13.90 5.21
CA ALA A 9 20.43 12.84 4.88
C ALA A 9 19.80 11.72 4.03
N PRO A 10 20.60 10.99 3.22
CA PRO A 10 20.13 9.79 2.54
C PRO A 10 19.49 8.81 3.51
N LYS A 11 18.37 8.18 3.11
CA LYS A 11 17.58 7.25 3.95
C LYS A 11 18.21 5.86 4.05
N THR A 12 19.49 5.81 4.35
CA THR A 12 20.23 4.58 4.68
C THR A 12 19.91 4.17 6.11
N GLY A 13 20.19 2.91 6.46
CA GLY A 13 19.93 2.46 7.82
C GLY A 13 20.76 3.21 8.87
N ILE A 14 22.05 3.39 8.63
CA ILE A 14 22.94 4.10 9.59
C ILE A 14 22.46 5.54 9.84
N ASN A 15 22.01 6.24 8.80
CA ASN A 15 21.52 7.60 8.95
C ASN A 15 20.19 7.65 9.72
N ILE A 16 19.29 6.69 9.48
CA ILE A 16 18.03 6.56 10.24
C ILE A 16 18.34 6.28 11.72
N TRP A 17 19.34 5.44 12.00
CA TRP A 17 19.79 5.14 13.35
C TRP A 17 20.31 6.38 14.07
N HIS A 18 21.29 7.08 13.50
CA HIS A 18 21.85 8.29 14.13
C HIS A 18 20.79 9.34 14.39
N GLU A 19 19.89 9.61 13.43
CA GLU A 19 18.81 10.57 13.62
C GLU A 19 17.86 10.15 14.76
N THR A 20 17.57 8.85 14.86
CA THR A 20 16.69 8.33 15.93
C THR A 20 17.38 8.45 17.29
N GLU A 21 18.66 8.10 17.38
CA GLU A 21 19.46 8.22 18.59
C GLU A 21 19.59 9.68 19.04
N GLU A 22 19.96 10.60 18.13
CA GLU A 22 20.02 12.04 18.39
C GLU A 22 18.67 12.58 18.87
N THR A 23 17.57 12.12 18.27
CA THR A 23 16.22 12.50 18.70
C THR A 23 15.96 12.05 20.13
N PHE A 24 16.24 10.79 20.49
CA PHE A 24 16.07 10.30 21.86
C PHE A 24 16.93 11.08 22.86
N GLN A 25 18.20 11.32 22.53
CA GLN A 25 19.13 12.09 23.36
C GLN A 25 18.65 13.53 23.56
N SER A 26 18.02 14.16 22.56
CA SER A 26 17.45 15.51 22.69
C SER A 26 16.32 15.61 23.72
N PHE A 27 15.69 14.48 24.06
CA PHE A 27 14.69 14.36 25.13
C PHE A 27 15.27 13.76 26.42
N TYR A 28 16.59 13.60 26.53
CA TYR A 28 17.27 12.91 27.63
C TYR A 28 16.80 11.46 27.83
N LEU A 29 16.40 10.80 26.73
CA LEU A 29 15.99 9.40 26.72
C LEU A 29 17.14 8.52 26.21
N SER A 30 17.21 7.30 26.70
CA SER A 30 18.08 6.26 26.16
C SER A 30 17.27 5.43 25.15
N PHE A 31 17.93 5.03 24.07
CA PHE A 31 17.31 4.16 23.07
C PHE A 31 17.06 2.74 23.60
N GLY A 32 17.84 2.32 24.61
CA GLY A 32 17.89 0.94 25.08
C GLY A 32 16.86 0.52 26.14
N ASP A 33 16.01 1.45 26.57
CA ASP A 33 15.03 1.20 27.64
C ASP A 33 13.60 1.07 27.10
N THR A 34 13.40 1.19 25.79
CA THR A 34 12.07 1.27 25.17
C THR A 34 11.92 0.24 24.06
N PRO A 35 10.95 -0.68 24.14
CA PRO A 35 10.65 -1.60 23.06
C PRO A 35 10.29 -0.86 21.77
N ILE A 36 10.84 -1.32 20.65
CA ILE A 36 10.75 -0.61 19.37
C ILE A 36 9.72 -1.30 18.48
N THR A 37 8.81 -0.52 17.89
CA THR A 37 7.83 -1.04 16.91
C THR A 37 8.03 -0.39 15.55
N THR A 38 8.38 -1.17 14.53
CA THR A 38 8.59 -0.67 13.16
C THR A 38 7.92 -1.55 12.11
N ASP A 39 7.80 -1.03 10.89
CA ASP A 39 7.52 -1.87 9.73
C ASP A 39 8.75 -2.75 9.36
N GLN A 40 8.67 -3.46 8.23
CA GLN A 40 9.73 -4.36 7.76
C GLN A 40 10.64 -3.70 6.72
N GLY A 41 10.69 -2.36 6.66
CA GLY A 41 11.56 -1.64 5.73
C GLY A 41 13.03 -1.96 6.00
N SER A 42 13.76 -2.47 5.00
CA SER A 42 15.13 -2.98 5.18
C SER A 42 16.09 -2.00 5.85
N ASN A 43 15.95 -0.70 5.57
CA ASN A 43 16.80 0.34 6.13
C ASN A 43 16.43 0.67 7.57
N VAL A 44 15.19 0.44 8.00
CA VAL A 44 14.77 0.60 9.39
C VAL A 44 15.16 -0.63 10.22
N ILE A 45 15.11 -1.84 9.64
CA ILE A 45 15.45 -3.07 10.39
C ILE A 45 16.96 -3.19 10.65
N LYS A 46 17.79 -3.02 9.61
CA LYS A 46 19.23 -3.36 9.68
C LYS A 46 19.97 -2.72 10.85
N PRO A 47 19.75 -1.43 11.18
CA PRO A 47 20.43 -0.80 12.31
C PRO A 47 19.89 -1.28 13.66
N LEU A 48 18.61 -1.60 13.74
CA LEU A 48 17.98 -2.13 14.96
C LEU A 48 18.41 -3.57 15.27
N ASN A 49 18.93 -4.29 14.28
CA ASN A 49 19.59 -5.58 14.53
C ASN A 49 20.99 -5.43 15.14
N LEU A 50 21.54 -4.21 15.20
CA LEU A 50 22.83 -3.93 15.87
C LEU A 50 22.66 -3.70 17.37
N THR A 51 21.42 -3.67 17.86
CA THR A 51 21.08 -3.46 19.27
C THR A 51 20.44 -4.72 19.85
N ASP A 52 20.66 -4.98 21.13
CA ASP A 52 20.02 -6.10 21.87
C ASP A 52 18.55 -5.82 22.24
N GLU A 53 17.94 -4.80 21.63
CA GLU A 53 16.59 -4.33 21.96
C GLU A 53 15.47 -5.23 21.47
N ILE A 54 14.41 -5.30 22.28
CA ILE A 54 13.19 -6.02 21.92
C ILE A 54 12.46 -5.24 20.82
N ARG A 55 12.41 -5.83 19.62
CA ARG A 55 11.69 -5.29 18.47
C ARG A 55 10.38 -6.02 18.22
N TYR A 56 9.29 -5.26 18.18
CA TYR A 56 7.99 -5.74 17.74
C TYR A 56 7.73 -5.34 16.28
N SER A 57 7.19 -6.30 15.52
CA SER A 57 6.74 -6.03 14.16
C SER A 57 5.42 -5.27 14.19
N CYS A 58 5.32 -4.16 13.45
CA CYS A 58 4.09 -3.38 13.32
C CYS A 58 2.93 -4.28 12.85
N LEU A 59 1.87 -4.37 13.67
CA LEU A 59 0.69 -5.19 13.38
C LEU A 59 0.04 -4.78 12.07
N ALA A 60 -0.14 -3.47 11.86
CA ALA A 60 -0.76 -2.99 10.65
C ALA A 60 0.05 -3.41 9.40
N HIS A 61 1.40 -3.54 9.50
CA HIS A 61 2.21 -3.96 8.35
C HIS A 61 1.92 -5.40 8.02
N ARG A 62 1.94 -6.25 9.06
CA ARG A 62 1.68 -7.67 8.94
C ARG A 62 0.30 -7.93 8.37
N THR A 63 -0.72 -7.27 8.91
CA THR A 63 -2.09 -7.40 8.41
C THR A 63 -2.17 -7.00 6.94
N ASN A 64 -1.55 -5.88 6.56
CA ASN A 64 -1.55 -5.47 5.16
C ASN A 64 -0.80 -6.45 4.25
N THR A 65 0.39 -6.92 4.65
CA THR A 65 1.16 -7.90 3.86
C THR A 65 0.37 -9.20 3.66
N VAL A 66 -0.35 -9.67 4.68
CA VAL A 66 -1.23 -10.83 4.57
C VAL A 66 -2.35 -10.57 3.56
N LEU A 67 -3.02 -9.43 3.65
CA LEU A 67 -4.09 -9.06 2.71
C LEU A 67 -3.58 -8.89 1.28
N GLU A 68 -2.44 -8.24 1.08
CA GLU A 68 -1.83 -8.09 -0.25
C GLU A 68 -1.43 -9.43 -0.84
N THR A 69 -0.82 -10.31 -0.04
CA THR A 69 -0.43 -11.65 -0.51
C THR A 69 -1.66 -12.48 -0.90
N ALA A 70 -2.74 -12.40 -0.13
CA ALA A 70 -3.99 -13.09 -0.44
C ALA A 70 -4.64 -12.59 -1.73
N TRP A 71 -4.39 -11.34 -2.14
CA TRP A 71 -5.02 -10.66 -3.29
C TRP A 71 -4.10 -10.46 -4.49
N GLU A 72 -2.90 -11.03 -4.49
CA GLU A 72 -1.89 -10.73 -5.52
C GLU A 72 -2.39 -11.09 -6.94
N ASN A 73 -3.16 -12.16 -7.09
CA ASN A 73 -3.77 -12.54 -8.37
C ASN A 73 -4.81 -11.51 -8.85
N ASP A 74 -5.71 -11.07 -7.98
CA ASP A 74 -6.75 -10.09 -8.32
C ASP A 74 -6.14 -8.72 -8.61
N LYS A 75 -5.07 -8.37 -7.91
CA LYS A 75 -4.31 -7.13 -8.14
C LYS A 75 -3.73 -7.06 -9.55
N ILE A 76 -3.22 -8.15 -10.09
CA ILE A 76 -2.75 -8.22 -11.48
C ILE A 76 -3.91 -7.99 -12.45
N THR A 77 -5.04 -8.67 -12.22
CA THR A 77 -6.26 -8.53 -13.03
C THR A 77 -6.77 -7.09 -13.05
N VAL A 78 -6.87 -6.45 -11.89
CA VAL A 78 -7.34 -5.07 -11.78
C VAL A 78 -6.34 -4.08 -12.36
N SER A 79 -5.04 -4.35 -12.24
CA SER A 79 -3.99 -3.54 -12.89
C SER A 79 -4.11 -3.57 -14.42
N ASN A 80 -4.33 -4.75 -15.00
CA ASN A 80 -4.55 -4.92 -16.44
C ASN A 80 -5.84 -4.22 -16.89
N LEU A 81 -6.92 -4.39 -16.14
CA LEU A 81 -8.19 -3.72 -16.41
C LEU A 81 -8.07 -2.19 -16.36
N ARG A 82 -7.37 -1.66 -15.35
CA ARG A 82 -7.07 -0.23 -15.24
C ARG A 82 -6.29 0.27 -16.44
N THR A 83 -5.26 -0.47 -16.85
CA THR A 83 -4.41 -0.11 -17.99
C THR A 83 -5.25 0.02 -19.25
N TYR A 84 -6.12 -0.97 -19.53
CA TYR A 84 -7.09 -0.90 -20.62
C TYR A 84 -8.01 0.33 -20.52
N CYS A 85 -8.55 0.60 -19.32
CA CYS A 85 -9.44 1.75 -19.13
C CYS A 85 -8.75 3.10 -19.38
N GLN A 86 -7.45 3.22 -19.09
CA GLN A 86 -6.68 4.47 -19.14
C GLN A 86 -5.91 4.68 -20.45
N GLN A 87 -6.08 3.82 -21.44
CA GLN A 87 -5.56 4.04 -22.79
C GLN A 87 -6.14 5.32 -23.41
N SER A 88 -5.49 5.84 -24.46
CA SER A 88 -5.91 7.06 -25.17
C SER A 88 -7.33 6.98 -25.73
N ASP A 89 -7.77 5.79 -26.15
CA ASP A 89 -9.12 5.41 -26.58
C ASP A 89 -9.88 4.58 -25.51
N GLY A 90 -9.35 4.61 -24.29
CA GLY A 90 -9.83 3.88 -23.14
C GLY A 90 -11.20 4.35 -22.67
N ILE A 91 -11.73 3.68 -21.65
CA ILE A 91 -13.10 3.88 -21.16
C ILE A 91 -13.16 4.63 -19.84
N GLN A 92 -12.03 5.13 -19.31
CA GLN A 92 -11.97 5.69 -17.97
C GLN A 92 -12.95 6.86 -17.76
N PHE A 93 -13.16 7.70 -18.77
CA PHE A 93 -14.10 8.82 -18.71
C PHE A 93 -15.57 8.40 -18.67
N LYS A 94 -15.88 7.14 -19.01
CA LYS A 94 -17.23 6.57 -18.97
C LYS A 94 -17.55 5.88 -17.65
N LEU A 95 -16.58 5.79 -16.74
CA LEU A 95 -16.76 5.14 -15.44
C LEU A 95 -17.13 6.18 -14.38
N PRO A 96 -18.02 5.83 -13.44
CA PRO A 96 -18.41 6.71 -12.34
C PRO A 96 -17.23 7.04 -11.41
N LYS A 97 -16.21 6.18 -11.36
CA LYS A 97 -14.98 6.42 -10.61
C LYS A 97 -13.74 5.98 -11.37
N THR A 98 -12.65 6.73 -11.18
CA THR A 98 -11.34 6.36 -11.70
C THR A 98 -10.82 5.10 -11.04
N LEU A 99 -10.52 4.06 -11.84
CA LEU A 99 -9.87 2.86 -11.34
C LEU A 99 -8.49 3.23 -10.78
N LYS A 100 -8.31 2.95 -9.49
CA LYS A 100 -7.07 3.25 -8.78
C LYS A 100 -6.09 2.09 -8.92
N SER A 101 -4.81 2.42 -8.89
CA SER A 101 -3.73 1.43 -8.73
C SER A 101 -3.20 1.47 -7.30
N SER A 102 -2.38 0.48 -6.96
CA SER A 102 -1.57 0.58 -5.77
C SER A 102 -0.63 1.77 -5.87
N SER A 103 -0.66 2.66 -4.88
CA SER A 103 0.31 3.75 -4.80
C SER A 103 1.61 3.21 -4.19
N GLY A 104 2.74 3.50 -4.84
CA GLY A 104 4.07 3.11 -4.34
C GLY A 104 4.44 3.79 -3.01
N THR A 105 3.67 4.78 -2.57
CA THR A 105 4.00 5.59 -1.41
C THR A 105 3.59 4.96 -0.09
N ARG A 106 2.50 4.16 -0.03
CA ARG A 106 2.07 3.38 1.15
C ARG A 106 1.12 2.23 0.74
N PRO A 107 1.58 0.97 0.64
CA PRO A 107 0.78 -0.18 0.19
C PRO A 107 -0.55 -0.36 0.97
N TRP A 108 -0.57 -0.02 2.24
CA TRP A 108 -1.67 -0.02 3.21
C TRP A 108 -2.98 0.64 2.81
N ARG A 109 -2.95 1.62 1.89
CA ARG A 109 -4.15 2.29 1.36
C ARG A 109 -4.54 1.79 -0.03
N SER A 110 -3.69 0.98 -0.67
CA SER A 110 -3.87 0.57 -2.07
C SER A 110 -5.11 -0.30 -2.25
N TYR A 111 -5.23 -1.36 -1.46
CA TYR A 111 -6.32 -2.33 -1.52
C TYR A 111 -7.69 -1.65 -1.46
N PHE A 112 -7.92 -0.86 -0.41
CA PHE A 112 -9.23 -0.25 -0.18
C PHE A 112 -9.60 0.72 -1.29
N LEU A 113 -8.62 1.46 -1.80
CA LEU A 113 -8.83 2.37 -2.92
C LEU A 113 -9.11 1.63 -4.23
N ILE A 114 -8.42 0.51 -4.48
CA ILE A 114 -8.64 -0.36 -5.64
C ILE A 114 -10.05 -0.94 -5.58
N HIS A 115 -10.38 -1.66 -4.49
CA HIS A 115 -11.69 -2.27 -4.26
C HIS A 115 -12.81 -1.24 -4.39
N ASN A 116 -12.75 -0.13 -3.67
CA ASN A 116 -13.78 0.90 -3.71
C ASN A 116 -13.93 1.53 -5.12
N SER A 117 -12.82 1.72 -5.86
CA SER A 117 -12.91 2.22 -7.23
C SER A 117 -13.56 1.24 -8.20
N LEU A 118 -13.30 -0.05 -7.99
CA LEU A 118 -13.81 -1.15 -8.79
C LEU A 118 -15.28 -1.41 -8.47
N HIS A 119 -15.64 -1.55 -7.19
CA HIS A 119 -17.01 -1.71 -6.71
C HIS A 119 -17.93 -0.62 -7.29
N GLN A 120 -17.52 0.64 -7.17
CA GLN A 120 -18.32 1.76 -7.67
C GLN A 120 -18.45 1.79 -9.20
N SER A 121 -17.54 1.12 -9.93
CA SER A 121 -17.53 1.11 -11.40
C SER A 121 -17.92 -0.24 -12.02
N TYR A 122 -18.20 -1.27 -11.21
CA TYR A 122 -18.29 -2.66 -11.66
C TYR A 122 -19.40 -2.87 -12.68
N GLU A 123 -20.60 -2.36 -12.41
CA GLU A 123 -21.74 -2.48 -13.32
C GLU A 123 -21.50 -1.75 -14.65
N SER A 124 -20.97 -0.52 -14.59
CA SER A 124 -20.61 0.23 -15.80
C SER A 124 -19.53 -0.48 -16.61
N LEU A 125 -18.52 -1.05 -15.95
CA LEU A 125 -17.47 -1.85 -16.59
C LEU A 125 -18.06 -3.08 -17.28
N LEU A 126 -18.95 -3.82 -16.60
CA LEU A 126 -19.55 -5.03 -17.12
C LEU A 126 -20.36 -4.77 -18.41
N ILE A 127 -21.11 -3.66 -18.45
CA ILE A 127 -21.88 -3.25 -19.63
C ILE A 127 -20.93 -2.87 -20.77
N ILE A 128 -20.01 -1.94 -20.53
CA ILE A 128 -19.11 -1.42 -21.56
C ILE A 128 -18.20 -2.51 -22.13
N LEU A 129 -17.66 -3.39 -21.28
CA LEU A 129 -16.81 -4.51 -21.74
C LEU A 129 -17.61 -5.54 -22.53
N ARG A 130 -18.88 -5.76 -22.19
CA ARG A 130 -19.76 -6.65 -22.97
C ARG A 130 -20.02 -6.10 -24.37
N GLU A 131 -20.35 -4.81 -24.47
CA GLU A 131 -20.55 -4.13 -25.76
C GLU A 131 -19.31 -4.15 -26.65
N ARG A 132 -18.12 -4.10 -26.04
CA ARG A 132 -16.83 -4.15 -26.75
C ARG A 132 -16.31 -5.57 -27.03
N GLY A 133 -16.98 -6.63 -26.58
CA GLY A 133 -16.47 -8.01 -26.70
C GLY A 133 -15.30 -8.34 -25.76
N GLU A 134 -15.02 -7.50 -24.77
CA GLU A 134 -13.87 -7.55 -23.86
C GLU A 134 -14.26 -8.07 -22.46
N LYS A 135 -15.41 -8.75 -22.33
CA LYS A 135 -15.94 -9.26 -21.04
C LYS A 135 -14.94 -10.11 -20.27
N HIS A 136 -14.06 -10.85 -20.95
CA HIS A 136 -13.07 -11.73 -20.33
C HIS A 136 -12.14 -11.01 -19.33
N ARG A 137 -11.95 -9.69 -19.47
CA ARG A 137 -11.08 -8.88 -18.58
C ARG A 137 -11.60 -8.70 -17.17
N ILE A 138 -12.90 -8.91 -16.94
CA ILE A 138 -13.54 -8.75 -15.63
C ILE A 138 -14.02 -10.10 -15.04
N LEU A 139 -14.02 -11.18 -15.83
CA LEU A 139 -14.52 -12.50 -15.39
C LEU A 139 -13.69 -13.16 -14.28
N GLN A 140 -12.42 -12.76 -14.15
CA GLN A 140 -11.53 -13.26 -13.09
C GLN A 140 -11.76 -12.55 -11.74
N ILE A 141 -12.56 -11.50 -11.73
CA ILE A 141 -12.94 -10.78 -10.51
C ILE A 141 -14.24 -11.40 -10.01
N ASP A 142 -14.20 -12.00 -8.82
CA ASP A 142 -15.42 -12.47 -8.17
C ASP A 142 -16.26 -11.26 -7.73
N PRO A 143 -17.47 -11.05 -8.29
CA PRO A 143 -18.34 -9.95 -7.89
C PRO A 143 -18.78 -10.05 -6.42
N GLN A 144 -18.88 -11.24 -5.83
CA GLN A 144 -19.29 -11.38 -4.42
C GLN A 144 -18.28 -10.70 -3.50
N LEU A 145 -16.98 -10.84 -3.79
CA LEU A 145 -15.91 -10.15 -3.05
C LEU A 145 -15.98 -8.61 -3.14
N LEU A 146 -16.67 -8.06 -4.15
CA LEU A 146 -16.89 -6.62 -4.27
C LEU A 146 -18.03 -6.12 -3.39
N TYR A 147 -18.98 -6.97 -3.02
CA TYR A 147 -20.19 -6.60 -2.26
C TYR A 147 -20.13 -7.01 -0.78
N GLU A 148 -19.11 -7.75 -0.36
CA GLU A 148 -18.96 -8.31 1.01
C GLU A 148 -18.24 -7.40 2.03
N ILE A 149 -17.83 -6.18 1.64
CA ILE A 149 -17.11 -5.20 2.50
C ILE A 149 -17.96 -3.96 2.70
#